data_AF-A0A382F0L0-F1
#
_entry.id   AF-A0A382F0L0-F1
#
_cell.length_a   1.000
_cell.length_b   1.000
_cell.length_c   1.000
_cell.angle_alpha   90.00
_cell.angle_beta   90.00
_cell.angle_gamma   90.00
#
_symmetry.space_group_name_H-M   'P 1'
#
loop_
_entity.id
_entity.type
_entity.pdbx_description
1 polymer ?
#
loop_
_entity_poly.entity_id
_entity_poly.type
_entity_poly.pdbx_seq_one_letter_code
_entity_poly.pdbx_strand_id
1 'polypeptide(L)' 'MFWRIINPVTIAIAKSPLHFLISQNLVVLNFMGMKTGKNYALPVSYLEDPKGQ' A
#
# COMPACT_ATOMS: atom_id res chain seq x y z
N MET A 1 5.70 -16.20 -6.44
CA MET A 1 4.83 -16.73 -5.37
C MET A 1 4.87 -15.86 -4.11
N PHE A 2 6.07 -15.47 -3.66
CA PHE A 2 6.30 -14.60 -2.49
C PHE A 2 5.39 -13.34 -2.41
N TRP A 3 5.36 -12.51 -3.46
CA TRP A 3 4.54 -11.28 -3.49
C TRP A 3 3.03 -11.50 -3.38
N ARG A 4 2.53 -12.69 -3.73
CA ARG A 4 1.10 -13.03 -3.60
C ARG A 4 0.66 -13.17 -2.14
N ILE A 5 1.60 -13.36 -1.21
CA ILE A 5 1.33 -13.48 0.23
C ILE A 5 1.70 -12.18 0.94
N ILE A 6 2.86 -11.60 0.61
CA ILE A 6 3.32 -10.36 1.23
C ILE A 6 2.33 -9.21 0.98
N ASN A 7 1.86 -9.01 -0.25
CA ASN A 7 0.99 -7.87 -0.54
C ASN A 7 -0.32 -7.91 0.28
N PRO A 8 -1.07 -9.02 0.33
CA PRO A 8 -2.25 -9.12 1.20
C PRO A 8 -1.94 -8.90 2.68
N VAL A 9 -0.84 -9.47 3.19
CA VAL A 9 -0.45 -9.32 4.62
C VAL A 9 -0.11 -7.87 4.93
N THR A 10 0.71 -7.22 4.10
CA THR A 10 1.06 -5.81 4.27
C THR A 10 -0.18 -4.92 4.23
N ILE A 11 -1.12 -5.18 3.32
CA ILE A 11 -2.39 -4.45 3.24
C ILE A 11 -3.23 -4.69 4.51
N ALA A 12 -3.28 -5.92 5.04
CA ALA A 12 -4.03 -6.23 6.25
C ALA A 12 -3.45 -5.51 7.47
N ILE A 13 -2.13 -5.50 7.63
CA ILE A 13 -1.44 -4.74 8.67
C ILE A 13 -1.76 -3.25 8.52
N ALA A 14 -1.68 -2.72 7.30
CA ALA A 14 -1.92 -1.30 7.02
C ALA A 14 -3.35 -0.84 7.33
N LYS A 15 -4.33 -1.74 7.22
CA LYS A 15 -5.74 -1.45 7.53
C LYS A 15 -6.10 -1.67 9.00
N SER A 16 -5.15 -2.13 9.81
CA SER A 16 -5.36 -2.47 11.23
C SER A 16 -4.77 -1.39 12.15
N PRO A 17 -5.05 -1.45 13.46
CA PRO A 17 -4.36 -0.63 14.45
C PRO A 17 -2.83 -0.80 14.46
N LEU A 18 -2.29 -1.86 13.84
CA LEU A 18 -0.85 -2.10 13.69
C LEU A 18 -0.20 -1.32 12.54
N HIS A 19 -0.94 -0.45 11.83
CA HIS A 19 -0.41 0.35 10.73
C HIS A 19 0.84 1.17 11.12
N PHE A 20 0.97 1.59 12.38
CA PHE A 20 2.14 2.32 12.90
C PHE A 20 3.47 1.58 12.69
N LEU A 21 3.46 0.25 12.52
CA LEU A 21 4.67 -0.55 12.25
C LEU A 21 5.26 -0.28 10.86
N ILE A 22 4.45 0.19 9.91
CA ILE A 22 4.84 0.32 8.49
C ILE A 22 4.58 1.71 7.91
N SER A 23 3.74 2.54 8.57
CA SER A 23 3.26 3.82 8.05
C SER A 23 4.34 4.88 7.80
N GLN A 24 5.55 4.70 8.36
CA GLN A 24 6.64 5.67 8.21
C GLN A 24 7.23 5.71 6.79
N ASN A 25 7.21 4.58 6.07
CA ASN A 25 7.88 4.46 4.78
C ASN A 25 7.01 3.74 3.73
N LEU A 26 5.74 3.46 4.03
CA LEU A 26 4.88 2.63 3.20
C LEU A 26 3.44 3.13 3.24
N VAL A 27 2.84 3.26 2.06
CA VAL A 27 1.43 3.64 1.87
C VAL A 27 0.73 2.61 1.00
N VAL A 28 -0.59 2.48 1.17
CA VAL A 28 -1.41 1.61 0.30
C VAL A 28 -2.17 2.49 -0.70
N LEU A 29 -1.79 2.38 -1.97
CA LEU A 29 -2.50 3.04 -3.06
C LEU A 29 -3.73 2.24 -3.45
N ASN A 30 -4.90 2.88 -3.44
CA ASN A 30 -6.13 2.32 -3.96
C ASN A 30 -6.43 2.97 -5.31
N PHE A 31 -6.48 2.18 -6.38
CA PHE A 31 -6.71 2.69 -7.73
C PHE A 31 -7.47 1.69 -8.61
N MET A 32 -8.13 2.21 -9.64
CA MET A 32 -8.78 1.38 -10.66
C MET A 32 -7.82 1.12 -11.82
N GLY A 33 -7.66 -0.14 -12.21
CA GLY A 33 -6.77 -0.49 -13.31
C GLY A 33 -7.37 -0.11 -14.67
N MET A 34 -6.73 0.82 -15.39
CA MET A 34 -7.24 1.38 -16.65
C MET A 34 -7.69 0.35 -17.69
N LYS A 35 -6.94 -0.75 -17.85
CA LYS A 35 -7.27 -1.81 -18.84
C LYS A 35 -8.35 -2.79 -18.36
N THR A 36 -8.49 -2.97 -17.05
CA THR A 36 -9.27 -4.09 -16.48
C THR A 36 -10.52 -3.63 -15.73
N GLY A 37 -10.62 -2.36 -15.36
CA GLY A 37 -11.67 -1.81 -14.50
C GLY A 37 -11.66 -2.34 -13.06
N LYS A 38 -10.71 -3.21 -12.70
CA LYS A 38 -10.63 -3.81 -11.36
C LYS A 38 -10.04 -2.82 -10.37
N ASN A 39 -10.54 -2.85 -9.13
CA ASN A 39 -9.95 -2.14 -8.02
C ASN A 39 -8.71 -2.88 -7.53
N TYR A 40 -7.60 -2.16 -7.40
CA TYR A 40 -6.34 -2.66 -6.85
C TYR A 40 -6.00 -1.90 -5.58
N ALA A 41 -5.42 -2.63 -4.63
CA ALA A 41 -4.75 -2.08 -3.46
C ALA A 41 -3.29 -2.51 -3.53
N LEU A 42 -2.36 -1.56 -3.58
CA LEU A 42 -0.93 -1.83 -3.75
C LEU A 42 -0.14 -1.14 -2.63
N PRO A 43 0.56 -1.89 -1.78
CA PRO A 43 1.53 -1.31 -0.87
C PRO A 43 2.74 -0.83 -1.68
N VAL A 44 3.08 0.45 -1.54
CA VAL A 44 4.27 1.05 -2.16
C VAL A 44 5.09 1.72 -1.07
N SER A 45 6.42 1.66 -1.22
CA SER A 45 7.30 2.48 -0.40
C SER A 45 7.07 3.95 -0.73
N TYR A 46 7.03 4.78 0.30
CA TYR A 46 6.82 6.21 0.20
C TYR A 46 7.87 6.92 1.04
N LEU A 47 8.51 7.92 0.46
CA LEU A 47 9.30 8.90 1.17
C LEU A 47 8.52 10.20 1.09
N GLU A 48 8.05 10.69 2.23
CA GLU A 48 7.34 11.96 2.29
C GLU A 48 8.31 13.08 1.97
N ASP A 49 8.05 13.83 0.89
CA ASP A 49 8.70 15.11 0.68
C ASP A 49 7.97 16.15 1.53
N PRO A 50 8.61 16.73 2.56
CA PRO A 50 7.98 17.69 3.46
C PRO A 50 7.47 18.95 2.75
N LYS A 51 7.83 19.18 1.48
CA LYS A 51 7.34 20.32 0.69
C LYS A 51 6.07 20.01 -0.11
N GLY A 52 5.66 18.75 -0.25
CA GLY A 52 4.43 18.35 -0.96
C GLY A 52 4.26 19.03 -2.32
N GLN A 53 5.35 19.17 -3.09
CA GLN A 53 5.34 19.84 -4.41
C GLN A 53 5.07 18.85 -5.54
#